data_AF-A0A6L5F8L6-F1
#
_entry.id   AF-A0A6L5F8L6-F1
#
_cell.length_a   1.000
_cell.length_b   1.000
_cell.length_c   1.000
_cell.angle_alpha   90.00
_cell.angle_beta   90.00
_cell.angle_gamma   90.00
#
_symmetry.space_group_name_H-M   'P 1'
#
loop_
_entity.id
_entity.type
_entity.pdbx_description
1 polymer ?
#
loop_
_entity_poly.entity_id
_entity_poly.type
_entity_poly.pdbx_seq_one_letter_code
_entity_poly.pdbx_strand_id
1 'polypeptide(L)'
;MSGLRVRWLGRLPYEEAWDLQRGFHEGRVQGRTPDDYLLMVEHPPVYTLGRNGDGSNLLVTEEMLTAKGAEYHHVDRGGDITFHGPGQLTGYPIVQLDDPKRIVPYVRTLEKALIEALRAFDIDAWTEGGLTGVWTEKGKVAAIGVRVSRQVTMHGFGLNVNTDLSWFEAMNPCGITDRTVTSISELVGREVKLQEAVEAVTPAFTKVFGYDDVETQLAAFTRRQAKIDPSHEVDRLLADGTFSAEKRNAEPVLVNGRLPGEPARPSWMKVSAKMDDDYLELKKMMRGLDLHTVCEEANCPNIYECWGMGTATLMILGDTCTRACSFCNVNTGKPTEFDVMEPFRAADAIATMNLSHAVITSVNRDDLSDGGSGIFAQTITESRRSSPGTDIEVLIPDFQGDRPSLETLMAARPDVLNHNTETVLRLQRDIRTRSSYGRSLALLWRAKQLSRDGLTKSGLIVGMGETREEVLGALADLRAVGVDIITIGQYLRPTARHRPIHRYVDPTEFDEYREFGEGLGIPHVESGPLVRSSYHAKDSTDAIKQPAMTEEGATPPEPAGITVSIGSTRR
;
A
#
# COMPACT_ATOMS: atom_id res chain seq x y z
N MET A 1 -24.35 8.05 7.30
CA MET A 1 -24.24 6.91 6.36
C MET A 1 -22.75 6.71 6.09
N SER A 2 -22.29 5.49 5.86
CA SER A 2 -20.89 5.26 5.44
C SER A 2 -20.66 5.89 4.06
N GLY A 3 -19.50 6.53 3.87
CA GLY A 3 -19.04 6.90 2.53
C GLY A 3 -18.54 5.67 1.77
N LEU A 4 -18.34 5.81 0.46
CA LEU A 4 -17.69 4.80 -0.38
C LEU A 4 -16.34 5.31 -0.90
N ARG A 5 -15.28 4.54 -0.63
CA ARG A 5 -13.96 4.76 -1.21
C ARG A 5 -13.71 3.79 -2.35
N VAL A 6 -13.55 4.31 -3.56
CA VAL A 6 -13.28 3.53 -4.76
C VAL A 6 -11.79 3.60 -5.07
N ARG A 7 -11.17 2.43 -5.28
CA ARG A 7 -9.75 2.30 -5.56
C ARG A 7 -9.53 1.44 -6.79
N TRP A 8 -8.92 1.98 -7.85
CA TRP A 8 -8.25 1.16 -8.85
C TRP A 8 -6.79 1.00 -8.46
N LEU A 9 -6.38 -0.21 -8.11
CA LEU A 9 -5.03 -0.49 -7.58
C LEU A 9 -4.06 -0.98 -8.65
N GLY A 10 -4.47 -1.01 -9.92
CA GLY A 10 -3.66 -1.52 -11.02
C GLY A 10 -3.56 -3.05 -11.01
N ARG A 11 -2.42 -3.56 -11.49
CA ARG A 11 -2.15 -5.00 -11.47
C ARG A 11 -1.57 -5.41 -10.12
N LEU A 12 -2.17 -6.41 -9.48
CA LEU A 12 -1.77 -6.88 -8.16
C LEU A 12 -1.81 -8.42 -8.09
N PRO A 13 -0.77 -9.11 -7.57
CA PRO A 13 -0.85 -10.56 -7.29
C PRO A 13 -2.04 -10.91 -6.40
N TYR A 14 -2.61 -12.10 -6.59
CA TYR A 14 -3.85 -12.47 -5.91
C TYR A 14 -3.69 -12.50 -4.39
N GLU A 15 -2.60 -13.08 -3.87
CA GLU A 15 -2.35 -13.12 -2.42
C GLU A 15 -2.20 -11.72 -1.82
N GLU A 16 -1.49 -10.80 -2.49
CA GLU A 16 -1.37 -9.41 -2.03
C GLU A 16 -2.74 -8.72 -1.98
N ALA A 17 -3.57 -8.92 -3.00
CA ALA A 17 -4.94 -8.38 -3.01
C ALA A 17 -5.82 -9.02 -1.94
N TRP A 18 -5.65 -10.31 -1.66
CA TRP A 18 -6.42 -11.01 -0.64
C TRP A 18 -6.03 -10.57 0.78
N ASP A 19 -4.75 -10.32 1.02
CA ASP A 19 -4.27 -9.69 2.26
C ASP A 19 -4.80 -8.27 2.42
N LEU A 20 -4.82 -7.50 1.34
CA LEU A 20 -5.38 -6.17 1.35
C LEU A 20 -6.89 -6.19 1.69
N GLN A 21 -7.65 -7.11 1.08
CA GLN A 21 -9.06 -7.32 1.45
C GLN A 21 -9.21 -7.65 2.94
N ARG A 22 -8.33 -8.48 3.51
CA ARG A 22 -8.35 -8.80 4.95
C ARG A 22 -8.06 -7.57 5.80
N GLY A 23 -7.12 -6.73 5.39
CA GLY A 23 -6.80 -5.47 6.09
C GLY A 23 -7.96 -4.49 6.12
N PHE A 24 -8.60 -4.23 4.98
CA PHE A 24 -9.77 -3.36 4.92
C PHE A 24 -11.00 -3.98 5.62
N HIS A 25 -11.21 -5.30 5.49
CA HIS A 25 -12.26 -6.01 6.23
C HIS A 25 -12.09 -5.87 7.74
N GLU A 26 -10.88 -6.14 8.24
CA GLU A 26 -10.53 -5.96 9.65
C GLU A 26 -10.72 -4.51 10.07
N GLY A 27 -10.26 -3.56 9.26
CA GLY A 27 -10.42 -2.13 9.53
C GLY A 27 -11.87 -1.71 9.68
N ARG A 28 -12.76 -2.22 8.81
CA ARG A 28 -14.20 -1.97 8.90
C ARG A 28 -14.81 -2.60 10.14
N VAL A 29 -14.47 -3.87 10.42
CA VAL A 29 -14.98 -4.62 11.58
C VAL A 29 -14.54 -4.01 12.91
N GLN A 30 -13.32 -3.50 12.99
CA GLN A 30 -12.76 -2.89 14.20
C GLN A 30 -13.09 -1.40 14.32
N GLY A 31 -13.78 -0.81 13.34
CA GLY A 31 -14.10 0.62 13.33
C GLY A 31 -12.90 1.54 13.08
N ARG A 32 -11.79 1.03 12.51
CA ARG A 32 -10.66 1.87 12.05
C ARG A 32 -11.06 2.77 10.88
N THR A 33 -12.11 2.40 10.16
CA THR A 33 -12.68 3.22 9.08
C THR A 33 -14.21 3.17 9.11
N PRO A 34 -14.88 4.33 8.98
CA PRO A 34 -16.34 4.39 8.87
C PRO A 34 -16.82 4.11 7.43
N ASP A 35 -15.92 4.10 6.45
CA ASP A 35 -16.23 4.02 5.03
C ASP A 35 -16.23 2.57 4.54
N ASP A 36 -17.08 2.29 3.55
CA ASP A 36 -17.01 1.08 2.76
C ASP A 36 -16.03 1.27 1.59
N TYR A 37 -15.52 0.18 1.04
CA TYR A 37 -14.54 0.23 -0.04
C TYR A 37 -15.00 -0.58 -1.25
N LEU A 38 -14.70 -0.08 -2.46
CA LEU A 38 -14.69 -0.87 -3.68
C LEU A 38 -13.25 -0.93 -4.21
N LEU A 39 -12.56 -2.03 -3.93
CA LEU A 39 -11.21 -2.27 -4.42
C LEU A 39 -11.29 -2.95 -5.79
N MET A 40 -10.70 -2.34 -6.82
CA MET A 40 -10.64 -2.88 -8.17
C MET A 40 -9.20 -3.13 -8.58
N VAL A 41 -8.96 -4.29 -9.19
CA VAL A 41 -7.64 -4.75 -9.61
C VAL A 41 -7.71 -5.52 -10.93
N GLU A 42 -6.57 -5.65 -11.59
CA GLU A 42 -6.30 -6.73 -12.54
C GLU A 42 -5.32 -7.71 -11.89
N HIS A 43 -5.51 -9.02 -12.07
CA HIS A 43 -4.56 -10.02 -11.58
C HIS A 43 -3.61 -10.51 -12.69
N PRO A 44 -2.39 -10.94 -12.34
CA PRO A 44 -1.70 -11.98 -13.10
C PRO A 44 -2.59 -13.24 -13.23
N PRO A 45 -2.33 -14.13 -14.21
CA PRO A 45 -3.12 -15.35 -14.37
C PRO A 45 -3.17 -16.16 -13.07
N VAL A 46 -4.38 -16.46 -12.60
CA VAL A 46 -4.60 -17.18 -11.35
C VAL A 46 -5.94 -17.90 -11.37
N TYR A 47 -5.95 -19.12 -10.84
CA TYR A 47 -7.16 -19.89 -10.58
C TYR A 47 -7.39 -19.93 -9.09
N THR A 48 -8.64 -19.75 -8.68
CA THR A 48 -9.02 -19.85 -7.27
C THR A 48 -10.11 -20.89 -7.10
N LEU A 49 -9.96 -21.77 -6.12
CA LEU A 49 -11.02 -22.69 -5.69
C LEU A 49 -11.67 -22.13 -4.42
N GLY A 50 -12.99 -21.93 -4.46
CA GLY A 50 -13.74 -21.46 -3.29
C GLY A 50 -13.82 -22.50 -2.18
N ARG A 51 -14.32 -22.09 -1.01
CA ARG A 51 -14.29 -22.90 0.23
C ARG A 51 -14.94 -24.29 0.10
N ASN A 52 -16.01 -24.37 -0.68
CA ASN A 52 -16.76 -25.60 -0.94
C ASN A 52 -16.69 -25.99 -2.43
N GLY A 53 -15.67 -25.52 -3.15
CA GLY A 53 -15.49 -25.84 -4.56
C GLY A 53 -15.09 -27.29 -4.78
N ASP A 54 -15.42 -27.81 -5.95
CA ASP A 54 -15.05 -29.14 -6.38
C ASP A 54 -13.78 -29.05 -7.24
N GLY A 55 -12.67 -29.59 -6.73
CA GLY A 55 -11.39 -29.61 -7.43
C GLY A 55 -11.44 -30.36 -8.76
N SER A 56 -12.43 -31.23 -9.00
CA SER A 56 -12.62 -31.91 -10.28
C SER A 56 -13.00 -30.96 -11.42
N ASN A 57 -13.44 -29.74 -11.10
CA ASN A 57 -13.70 -28.70 -12.07
C ASN A 57 -12.44 -28.01 -12.60
N LEU A 58 -11.26 -28.33 -12.06
CA LEU A 58 -9.99 -28.03 -12.72
C LEU A 58 -9.65 -29.18 -13.69
N LEU A 59 -9.60 -28.89 -14.98
CA LEU A 59 -9.44 -29.90 -16.04
C LEU A 59 -7.97 -30.20 -16.37
N VAL A 60 -7.04 -29.52 -15.71
CA VAL A 60 -5.59 -29.63 -15.90
C VAL A 60 -4.90 -29.76 -14.55
N THR A 61 -3.64 -30.21 -14.54
CA THR A 61 -2.88 -30.28 -13.28
C THR A 61 -2.30 -28.93 -12.89
N GLU A 62 -1.98 -28.74 -11.61
CA GLU A 62 -1.34 -27.52 -11.10
C GLU A 62 0.03 -27.28 -11.76
N GLU A 63 0.78 -28.33 -12.10
CA GLU A 63 2.05 -28.21 -12.82
C GLU A 63 1.84 -27.62 -14.23
N MET A 64 0.75 -27.99 -14.91
CA MET A 64 0.40 -27.43 -16.22
C MET A 64 0.00 -25.96 -16.13
N LEU A 65 -0.70 -25.56 -15.06
CA LEU A 65 -1.00 -24.15 -14.79
C LEU A 65 0.27 -23.34 -14.54
N THR A 66 1.14 -23.85 -13.68
CA THR A 66 2.42 -23.22 -13.33
C THR A 66 3.31 -23.06 -14.57
N ALA A 67 3.37 -24.08 -15.44
CA ALA A 67 4.10 -24.01 -16.70
C ALA A 67 3.53 -22.96 -17.68
N LYS A 68 2.22 -22.66 -17.60
CA LYS A 68 1.57 -21.56 -18.33
C LYS A 68 1.73 -20.20 -17.64
N GLY A 69 2.34 -20.15 -16.45
CA GLY A 69 2.52 -18.94 -15.66
C GLY A 69 1.26 -18.51 -14.90
N ALA A 70 0.38 -19.46 -14.54
CA ALA A 70 -0.77 -19.21 -13.69
C ALA A 70 -0.60 -19.82 -12.30
N GLU A 71 -1.01 -19.07 -11.28
CA GLU A 71 -1.07 -19.54 -9.89
C GLU A 71 -2.37 -20.32 -9.63
N TYR A 72 -2.39 -21.13 -8.58
CA TYR A 72 -3.58 -21.83 -8.10
C TYR A 72 -3.71 -21.70 -6.58
N HIS A 73 -4.87 -21.23 -6.11
CA HIS A 73 -5.10 -20.93 -4.69
C HIS A 73 -6.42 -21.50 -4.19
N HIS A 74 -6.39 -22.11 -3.00
CA HIS A 74 -7.60 -22.43 -2.24
C HIS A 74 -7.97 -21.23 -1.36
N VAL A 75 -9.17 -20.68 -1.54
CA VAL A 75 -9.57 -19.41 -0.91
C VAL A 75 -10.92 -19.54 -0.20
N ASP A 76 -11.18 -18.62 0.73
CA ASP A 76 -12.36 -18.69 1.61
C ASP A 76 -13.64 -18.04 1.05
N ARG A 77 -13.69 -17.83 -0.28
CA ARG A 77 -14.85 -17.28 -0.98
C ARG A 77 -15.93 -18.33 -1.24
N GLY A 78 -17.16 -17.86 -1.44
CA GLY A 78 -18.25 -18.69 -1.97
C GLY A 78 -18.10 -18.99 -3.47
N GLY A 79 -18.85 -19.99 -3.95
CA GLY A 79 -18.75 -20.48 -5.32
C GLY A 79 -17.64 -21.50 -5.52
N ASP A 80 -17.58 -22.04 -6.73
CA ASP A 80 -16.63 -23.11 -7.12
C ASP A 80 -15.32 -22.51 -7.67
N ILE A 81 -14.68 -23.15 -8.66
CA ILE A 81 -13.49 -22.65 -9.34
C ILE A 81 -13.77 -21.43 -10.23
N THR A 82 -12.83 -20.49 -10.27
CA THR A 82 -12.84 -19.37 -11.22
C THR A 82 -11.43 -18.94 -11.60
N PHE A 83 -11.32 -18.20 -12.70
CA PHE A 83 -10.09 -17.65 -13.24
C PHE A 83 -10.11 -16.12 -13.09
N HIS A 84 -8.96 -15.57 -12.71
CA HIS A 84 -8.65 -14.15 -12.83
C HIS A 84 -7.36 -13.96 -13.62
N GLY A 85 -7.27 -12.88 -14.39
CA GLY A 85 -6.09 -12.63 -15.17
C GLY A 85 -6.15 -11.34 -15.99
N PRO A 86 -5.15 -11.12 -16.85
CA PRO A 86 -5.08 -9.94 -17.69
C PRO A 86 -6.35 -9.71 -18.51
N GLY A 87 -6.82 -8.46 -18.54
CA GLY A 87 -8.04 -8.05 -19.22
C GLY A 87 -9.34 -8.38 -18.50
N GLN A 88 -9.30 -9.00 -17.31
CA GLN A 88 -10.45 -9.13 -16.42
C GLN A 88 -10.40 -8.03 -15.35
N LEU A 89 -11.51 -7.32 -15.14
CA LEU A 89 -11.68 -6.41 -14.02
C LEU A 89 -12.19 -7.19 -12.82
N THR A 90 -11.38 -7.30 -11.77
CA THR A 90 -11.80 -7.93 -10.52
C THR A 90 -12.12 -6.84 -9.50
N GLY A 91 -13.32 -6.90 -8.92
CA GLY A 91 -13.77 -5.98 -7.88
C GLY A 91 -14.05 -6.70 -6.57
N TYR A 92 -13.58 -6.11 -5.47
CA TYR A 92 -13.71 -6.57 -4.10
C TYR A 92 -14.39 -5.50 -3.26
N PRO A 93 -15.74 -5.49 -3.19
CA PRO A 93 -16.43 -4.59 -2.30
C PRO A 93 -16.31 -5.07 -0.84
N ILE A 94 -15.78 -4.20 0.02
CA ILE A 94 -15.70 -4.35 1.47
C ILE A 94 -16.77 -3.45 2.07
N VAL A 95 -17.96 -4.01 2.27
CA VAL A 95 -19.18 -3.30 2.63
C VAL A 95 -19.72 -3.90 3.92
N GLN A 96 -20.09 -3.03 4.87
CA GLN A 96 -20.84 -3.44 6.04
C GLN A 96 -22.33 -3.64 5.68
N LEU A 97 -22.84 -4.85 5.91
CA LEU A 97 -24.24 -5.20 5.68
C LEU A 97 -25.08 -4.93 6.93
N ASP A 98 -26.29 -4.39 6.74
CA ASP A 98 -27.26 -4.19 7.85
C ASP A 98 -27.69 -5.50 8.52
N ASP A 99 -27.64 -6.63 7.80
CA ASP A 99 -27.96 -7.96 8.31
C ASP A 99 -27.09 -9.03 7.63
N PRO A 100 -26.34 -9.86 8.39
CA PRO A 100 -25.45 -10.89 7.85
C PRO A 100 -26.18 -11.99 7.06
N LYS A 101 -27.50 -12.17 7.25
CA LYS A 101 -28.31 -13.12 6.48
C LYS A 101 -28.62 -12.61 5.05
N ARG A 102 -28.26 -11.37 4.72
CA ARG A 102 -28.52 -10.75 3.41
C ARG A 102 -27.46 -11.03 2.35
N ILE A 103 -26.68 -12.11 2.45
CA ILE A 103 -25.69 -12.47 1.43
C ILE A 103 -26.33 -12.63 0.03
N VAL A 104 -27.49 -13.28 -0.08
CA VAL A 104 -28.18 -13.46 -1.36
C VAL A 104 -28.69 -12.12 -1.91
N PRO A 105 -29.43 -11.28 -1.16
CA PRO A 105 -29.77 -9.91 -1.58
C PRO A 105 -28.55 -9.09 -2.02
N TYR A 106 -27.46 -9.13 -1.27
CA TYR A 106 -26.21 -8.44 -1.60
C TYR A 106 -25.65 -8.91 -2.95
N VAL A 107 -25.58 -10.22 -3.19
CA VAL A 107 -25.16 -10.78 -4.49
C VAL A 107 -26.08 -10.29 -5.62
N ARG A 108 -27.40 -10.25 -5.41
CA ARG A 108 -28.34 -9.69 -6.41
C ARG A 108 -28.13 -8.20 -6.65
N THR A 109 -27.75 -7.44 -5.64
CA THR A 109 -27.38 -6.02 -5.79
C THR A 109 -26.08 -5.86 -6.59
N LEU A 110 -25.08 -6.72 -6.37
CA LEU A 110 -23.87 -6.75 -7.19
C LEU A 110 -24.17 -7.08 -8.66
N GLU A 111 -25.00 -8.09 -8.92
CA GLU A 111 -25.42 -8.42 -10.28
C GLU A 111 -26.09 -7.23 -10.96
N LYS A 112 -26.99 -6.52 -10.25
CA LYS A 112 -27.64 -5.30 -10.77
C LYS A 112 -26.63 -4.19 -11.07
N ALA A 113 -25.63 -3.98 -10.22
CA ALA A 113 -24.58 -2.99 -10.44
C ALA A 113 -23.77 -3.29 -11.71
N LEU A 114 -23.43 -4.57 -11.92
CA LEU A 114 -22.71 -5.00 -13.12
C LEU A 114 -23.58 -4.91 -14.38
N ILE A 115 -24.86 -5.27 -14.31
CA ILE A 115 -25.81 -5.09 -15.42
C ILE A 115 -25.95 -3.61 -15.77
N GLU A 116 -26.07 -2.73 -14.77
CA GLU A 116 -26.11 -1.28 -15.00
C GLU A 116 -24.81 -0.77 -15.65
N ALA A 117 -23.65 -1.27 -15.22
CA ALA A 117 -22.36 -0.92 -15.84
C ALA A 117 -22.29 -1.34 -17.31
N LEU A 118 -22.81 -2.53 -17.65
CA LEU A 118 -22.82 -3.06 -19.02
C LEU A 118 -23.68 -2.23 -19.98
N ARG A 119 -24.68 -1.48 -19.47
CA ARG A 119 -25.46 -0.55 -20.30
C ARG A 119 -24.62 0.58 -20.91
N ALA A 120 -23.49 0.94 -20.29
CA ALA A 120 -22.56 1.93 -20.86
C ALA A 120 -21.89 1.44 -22.17
N PHE A 121 -22.01 0.14 -22.47
CA PHE A 121 -21.48 -0.52 -23.66
C PHE A 121 -22.60 -1.03 -24.59
N ASP A 122 -23.85 -0.65 -24.35
CA ASP A 122 -25.02 -1.13 -25.08
C ASP A 122 -25.19 -2.67 -25.05
N ILE A 123 -24.76 -3.31 -23.96
CA ILE A 123 -24.87 -4.76 -23.75
C ILE A 123 -26.16 -5.07 -22.98
N ASP A 124 -27.01 -5.92 -23.56
CA ASP A 124 -28.15 -6.51 -22.86
C ASP A 124 -27.71 -7.68 -21.98
N ALA A 125 -27.96 -7.58 -20.68
CA ALA A 125 -27.48 -8.52 -19.68
C ALA A 125 -28.53 -8.77 -18.58
N TRP A 126 -28.54 -9.98 -18.04
CA TRP A 126 -29.52 -10.42 -17.04
C TRP A 126 -28.93 -11.35 -15.99
N THR A 127 -29.75 -11.67 -14.99
CA THR A 127 -29.48 -12.69 -13.97
C THR A 127 -30.22 -13.98 -14.30
N GLU A 128 -29.59 -15.14 -14.10
CA GLU A 128 -30.23 -16.44 -14.30
C GLU A 128 -30.50 -17.14 -12.96
N GLY A 129 -31.71 -17.68 -12.78
CA GLY A 129 -32.12 -18.34 -11.55
C GLY A 129 -31.25 -19.55 -11.25
N GLY A 130 -30.68 -19.63 -10.04
CA GLY A 130 -29.79 -20.72 -9.63
C GLY A 130 -28.34 -20.59 -10.11
N LEU A 131 -28.03 -19.67 -11.04
CA LEU A 131 -26.69 -19.48 -11.61
C LEU A 131 -26.14 -18.08 -11.31
N THR A 132 -25.42 -17.96 -10.20
CA THR A 132 -24.83 -16.69 -9.73
C THR A 132 -23.86 -16.08 -10.76
N GLY A 133 -24.07 -14.81 -11.09
CA GLY A 133 -23.27 -14.05 -12.06
C GLY A 133 -24.13 -13.27 -13.06
N VAL A 134 -23.47 -12.62 -14.01
CA VAL A 134 -24.14 -11.83 -15.06
C VAL A 134 -24.00 -12.52 -16.41
N TRP A 135 -25.13 -12.65 -17.09
CA TRP A 135 -25.30 -13.44 -18.31
C TRP A 135 -25.74 -12.57 -19.48
N THR A 136 -25.35 -12.99 -20.68
CA THR A 136 -25.71 -12.37 -21.96
C THR A 136 -26.07 -13.46 -22.95
N GLU A 137 -26.51 -13.09 -24.16
CA GLU A 137 -26.84 -14.06 -25.21
C GLU A 137 -25.65 -14.94 -25.63
N LYS A 138 -24.41 -14.44 -25.46
CA LYS A 138 -23.18 -15.16 -25.85
C LYS A 138 -22.51 -15.91 -24.69
N GLY A 139 -23.08 -15.84 -23.49
CA GLY A 139 -22.57 -16.53 -22.30
C GLY A 139 -22.36 -15.62 -21.10
N LYS A 140 -21.69 -16.15 -20.09
CA LYS A 140 -21.40 -15.47 -18.83
C LYS A 140 -20.30 -14.42 -19.01
N VAL A 141 -20.61 -13.16 -18.67
CA VAL A 141 -19.64 -12.05 -18.76
C VAL A 141 -19.02 -11.71 -17.40
N ALA A 142 -19.71 -12.03 -16.30
CA ALA A 142 -19.17 -11.82 -14.95
C ALA A 142 -19.47 -12.99 -14.00
N ALA A 143 -18.45 -13.39 -13.24
CA ALA A 143 -18.57 -14.34 -12.12
C ALA A 143 -18.60 -13.58 -10.79
N ILE A 144 -19.35 -14.11 -9.81
CA ILE A 144 -19.45 -13.52 -8.47
C ILE A 144 -19.23 -14.61 -7.43
N GLY A 145 -18.31 -14.37 -6.50
CA GLY A 145 -18.02 -15.21 -5.36
C GLY A 145 -17.68 -14.33 -4.18
N VAL A 146 -18.50 -14.36 -3.13
CA VAL A 146 -18.40 -13.47 -1.97
C VAL A 146 -18.26 -14.26 -0.68
N ARG A 147 -17.67 -13.62 0.33
CA ARG A 147 -17.67 -14.07 1.71
C ARG A 147 -18.25 -12.96 2.59
N VAL A 148 -19.04 -13.32 3.59
CA VAL A 148 -19.48 -12.40 4.63
C VAL A 148 -19.00 -12.94 5.97
N SER A 149 -18.32 -12.10 6.75
CA SER A 149 -17.89 -12.42 8.10
C SER A 149 -18.02 -11.19 8.96
N ARG A 150 -18.59 -11.33 10.17
CA ARG A 150 -18.87 -10.20 11.07
C ARG A 150 -19.60 -9.05 10.36
N GLN A 151 -20.56 -9.41 9.50
CA GLN A 151 -21.38 -8.48 8.69
C GLN A 151 -20.63 -7.69 7.62
N VAL A 152 -19.32 -7.87 7.45
CA VAL A 152 -18.54 -7.18 6.40
C VAL A 152 -18.22 -8.17 5.28
N THR A 153 -18.34 -7.70 4.03
CA THR A 153 -18.10 -8.48 2.82
C THR A 153 -16.61 -8.57 2.48
N MET A 154 -16.24 -9.64 1.78
CA MET A 154 -14.95 -9.87 1.13
C MET A 154 -15.18 -10.64 -0.17
N HIS A 155 -14.16 -10.68 -1.03
CA HIS A 155 -14.27 -11.15 -2.41
C HIS A 155 -15.33 -10.34 -3.16
N GLY A 156 -15.70 -10.76 -4.36
CA GLY A 156 -16.62 -9.97 -5.17
C GLY A 156 -16.85 -10.56 -6.54
N PHE A 157 -16.48 -9.80 -7.57
CA PHE A 157 -16.78 -10.14 -8.95
C PHE A 157 -15.52 -10.16 -9.82
N GLY A 158 -15.51 -11.01 -10.85
CA GLY A 158 -14.60 -10.93 -11.99
C GLY A 158 -15.42 -10.65 -13.25
N LEU A 159 -15.20 -9.50 -13.86
CA LEU A 159 -15.86 -9.03 -15.09
C LEU A 159 -14.89 -9.16 -16.26
N ASN A 160 -15.23 -9.98 -17.25
CA ASN A 160 -14.38 -10.21 -18.42
C ASN A 160 -14.47 -9.01 -19.39
N VAL A 161 -13.40 -8.21 -19.53
CA VAL A 161 -13.42 -6.99 -20.35
C VAL A 161 -12.84 -7.27 -21.74
N ASN A 162 -11.54 -7.52 -21.81
CA ASN A 162 -10.81 -8.00 -22.98
C ASN A 162 -9.98 -9.24 -22.62
N THR A 163 -10.48 -10.02 -21.65
CA THR A 163 -9.87 -11.23 -21.13
C THR A 163 -9.65 -12.26 -22.24
N ASP A 164 -8.48 -12.88 -22.25
CA ASP A 164 -8.24 -14.07 -23.06
C ASP A 164 -9.11 -15.22 -22.51
N LEU A 165 -10.12 -15.63 -23.27
CA LEU A 165 -11.08 -16.63 -22.82
C LEU A 165 -10.53 -18.05 -22.87
N SER A 166 -9.38 -18.27 -23.52
CA SER A 166 -8.73 -19.60 -23.58
C SER A 166 -8.30 -20.11 -22.20
N TRP A 167 -8.09 -19.20 -21.22
CA TRP A 167 -7.88 -19.58 -19.82
C TRP A 167 -9.07 -20.33 -19.22
N PHE A 168 -10.29 -20.10 -19.68
CA PHE A 168 -11.46 -20.82 -19.17
C PHE A 168 -11.54 -22.27 -19.70
N GLU A 169 -10.79 -22.65 -20.74
CA GLU A 169 -10.75 -24.04 -21.25
C GLU A 169 -10.08 -25.02 -20.27
N ALA A 170 -9.30 -24.50 -19.32
CA ALA A 170 -8.63 -25.31 -18.30
C ALA A 170 -9.54 -25.66 -17.11
N MET A 171 -10.79 -25.18 -17.08
CA MET A 171 -11.71 -25.41 -15.97
C MET A 171 -13.17 -25.48 -16.44
N ASN A 172 -14.06 -26.01 -15.60
CA ASN A 172 -15.50 -25.80 -15.72
C ASN A 172 -15.88 -24.54 -14.93
N PRO A 173 -16.13 -23.38 -15.56
CA PRO A 173 -16.27 -22.12 -14.85
C PRO A 173 -17.48 -22.13 -13.92
N CYS A 174 -17.25 -21.92 -12.62
CA CYS A 174 -18.30 -22.06 -11.60
C CYS A 174 -19.01 -23.42 -11.59
N GLY A 175 -18.37 -24.48 -12.11
CA GLY A 175 -18.96 -25.83 -12.24
C GLY A 175 -20.04 -25.97 -13.33
N ILE A 176 -20.16 -24.97 -14.23
CA ILE A 176 -21.16 -24.95 -15.30
C ILE A 176 -20.53 -25.49 -16.58
N THR A 177 -21.10 -26.56 -17.15
CA THR A 177 -20.53 -27.28 -18.31
C THR A 177 -21.33 -27.11 -19.59
N ASP A 178 -22.56 -26.63 -19.51
CA ASP A 178 -23.50 -26.46 -20.63
C ASP A 178 -23.60 -25.01 -21.14
N ARG A 179 -22.80 -24.10 -20.58
CA ARG A 179 -22.77 -22.68 -20.93
C ARG A 179 -21.35 -22.18 -21.16
N THR A 180 -21.20 -21.20 -22.05
CA THR A 180 -19.92 -20.54 -22.35
C THR A 180 -19.72 -19.30 -21.49
N VAL A 181 -18.47 -18.83 -21.44
CA VAL A 181 -18.10 -17.49 -20.98
C VAL A 181 -17.92 -16.56 -22.19
N THR A 182 -18.04 -15.26 -21.97
CA THR A 182 -17.73 -14.23 -22.98
C THR A 182 -17.04 -13.03 -22.32
N SER A 183 -16.72 -12.00 -23.11
CA SER A 183 -16.15 -10.74 -22.64
C SER A 183 -16.88 -9.54 -23.25
N ILE A 184 -16.75 -8.36 -22.62
CA ILE A 184 -17.31 -7.11 -23.17
C ILE A 184 -16.81 -6.90 -24.60
N SER A 185 -15.52 -7.13 -24.86
CA SER A 185 -14.91 -6.92 -26.18
C SER A 185 -15.50 -7.82 -27.28
N GLU A 186 -15.79 -9.08 -26.98
CA GLU A 186 -16.48 -9.99 -27.92
C GLU A 186 -17.94 -9.63 -28.17
N LEU A 187 -18.61 -9.08 -27.15
CA LEU A 187 -19.99 -8.64 -27.24
C LEU A 187 -20.13 -7.42 -28.14
N VAL A 188 -19.26 -6.42 -27.98
CA VAL A 188 -19.30 -5.17 -28.76
C VAL A 188 -18.52 -5.20 -30.08
N GLY A 189 -17.71 -6.24 -30.32
CA GLY A 189 -16.93 -6.38 -31.55
C GLY A 189 -15.75 -5.43 -31.70
N ARG A 190 -15.25 -4.86 -30.59
CA ARG A 190 -14.03 -4.05 -30.53
C ARG A 190 -13.27 -4.33 -29.25
N GLU A 191 -11.98 -3.99 -29.22
CA GLU A 191 -11.23 -4.03 -27.97
C GLU A 191 -11.77 -2.96 -27.00
N VAL A 192 -12.22 -3.38 -25.83
CA VAL A 192 -12.58 -2.52 -24.70
C VAL A 192 -11.44 -2.54 -23.71
N LYS A 193 -10.97 -1.37 -23.30
CA LYS A 193 -9.87 -1.23 -22.34
C LYS A 193 -10.36 -1.37 -20.90
N LEU A 194 -9.50 -1.87 -20.01
CA LEU A 194 -9.80 -1.98 -18.58
C LEU A 194 -10.21 -0.65 -17.96
N GLN A 195 -9.59 0.46 -18.39
CA GLN A 195 -9.98 1.80 -17.97
C GLN A 195 -11.46 2.10 -18.26
N GLU A 196 -11.99 1.70 -19.41
CA GLU A 196 -13.42 1.89 -19.75
C GLU A 196 -14.31 1.13 -18.78
N ALA A 197 -13.94 -0.11 -18.42
CA ALA A 197 -14.72 -0.91 -17.49
C ALA A 197 -14.71 -0.31 -16.08
N VAL A 198 -13.58 0.20 -15.60
CA VAL A 198 -13.48 0.91 -14.31
C VAL A 198 -14.36 2.18 -14.30
N GLU A 199 -14.32 2.96 -15.38
CA GLU A 199 -15.12 4.17 -15.57
C GLU A 199 -16.63 3.86 -15.64
N ALA A 200 -17.02 2.67 -16.12
CA ALA A 200 -18.42 2.25 -16.17
C ALA A 200 -18.92 1.63 -14.84
N VAL A 201 -18.10 0.79 -14.20
CA VAL A 201 -18.47 0.08 -12.96
C VAL A 201 -18.61 1.03 -11.78
N THR A 202 -17.74 2.03 -11.66
CA THR A 202 -17.73 2.98 -10.53
C THR A 202 -19.09 3.67 -10.34
N PRO A 203 -19.63 4.44 -11.31
CA PRO A 203 -20.92 5.11 -11.15
C PRO A 203 -22.10 4.13 -11.03
N ALA A 204 -22.04 2.98 -11.72
CA ALA A 204 -23.09 1.96 -11.64
C ALA A 204 -23.18 1.35 -10.23
N PHE A 205 -22.02 1.03 -9.63
CA PHE A 205 -21.95 0.54 -8.26
C PHE A 205 -22.46 1.58 -7.27
N THR A 206 -21.97 2.82 -7.34
CA THR A 206 -22.42 3.94 -6.50
C THR A 206 -23.95 4.10 -6.53
N LYS A 207 -24.53 4.14 -7.73
CA LYS A 207 -25.97 4.31 -7.94
C LYS A 207 -26.78 3.15 -7.39
N VAL A 208 -26.37 1.92 -7.66
CA VAL A 208 -27.15 0.72 -7.28
C VAL A 208 -27.06 0.44 -5.79
N PHE A 209 -25.92 0.76 -5.16
CA PHE A 209 -25.74 0.64 -3.70
C PHE A 209 -26.26 1.85 -2.91
N GLY A 210 -26.55 2.97 -3.59
CA GLY A 210 -27.14 4.15 -2.96
C GLY A 210 -26.16 4.97 -2.12
N TYR A 211 -24.90 5.09 -2.57
CA TYR A 211 -23.92 5.96 -1.92
C TYR A 211 -24.01 7.39 -2.46
N ASP A 212 -24.14 8.36 -1.55
CA ASP A 212 -24.14 9.79 -1.87
C ASP A 212 -22.76 10.44 -1.74
N ASP A 213 -21.93 9.93 -0.81
CA ASP A 213 -20.56 10.38 -0.57
C ASP A 213 -19.57 9.35 -1.13
N VAL A 214 -18.87 9.74 -2.20
CA VAL A 214 -17.98 8.84 -2.94
C VAL A 214 -16.66 9.53 -3.25
N GLU A 215 -15.58 8.88 -2.84
CA GLU A 215 -14.22 9.33 -3.07
C GLU A 215 -13.48 8.30 -3.93
N THR A 216 -13.00 8.71 -5.11
CA THR A 216 -12.41 7.81 -6.10
C THR A 216 -10.95 8.17 -6.36
N GLN A 217 -10.05 7.19 -6.20
CA GLN A 217 -8.65 7.30 -6.61
C GLN A 217 -8.25 6.14 -7.49
N LEU A 218 -7.52 6.44 -8.55
CA LEU A 218 -7.12 5.45 -9.54
C LEU A 218 -5.60 5.48 -9.70
N ALA A 219 -4.97 4.31 -9.61
CA ALA A 219 -3.58 4.12 -10.02
C ALA A 219 -3.43 4.43 -11.51
N ALA A 220 -2.20 4.67 -11.94
CA ALA A 220 -1.88 4.73 -13.35
C ALA A 220 -2.27 3.43 -14.07
N PHE A 221 -3.02 3.56 -15.17
CA PHE A 221 -3.26 2.45 -16.09
C PHE A 221 -2.00 2.20 -16.92
N THR A 222 -1.68 0.96 -17.24
CA THR A 222 -0.61 0.65 -18.19
C THR A 222 -1.05 0.95 -19.63
N ARG A 223 -0.11 1.02 -20.57
CA ARG A 223 -0.40 1.19 -22.01
C ARG A 223 -1.42 0.17 -22.56
N ARG A 224 -1.46 -1.05 -22.04
CA ARG A 224 -2.44 -2.08 -22.46
C ARG A 224 -3.83 -1.86 -21.86
N GLN A 225 -3.91 -1.18 -20.71
CA GLN A 225 -5.14 -0.96 -19.95
C GLN A 225 -5.79 0.41 -20.22
N ALA A 226 -5.03 1.38 -20.71
CA ALA A 226 -5.46 2.75 -20.94
C ALA A 226 -5.98 2.99 -22.37
N LYS A 227 -6.84 4.01 -22.52
CA LYS A 227 -7.26 4.52 -23.84
C LYS A 227 -6.12 5.24 -24.57
N ILE A 228 -5.28 5.94 -23.83
CA ILE A 228 -4.16 6.77 -24.31
C ILE A 228 -2.89 6.25 -23.65
N ASP A 229 -1.79 6.15 -24.42
CA ASP A 229 -0.49 5.71 -23.92
C ASP A 229 0.01 6.67 -22.83
N PRO A 230 0.13 6.23 -21.57
CA PRO A 230 0.57 7.10 -20.49
C PRO A 230 2.09 7.24 -20.53
N SER A 231 2.57 8.47 -20.64
CA SER A 231 3.99 8.76 -20.41
C SER A 231 4.23 9.06 -18.94
N HIS A 232 5.18 8.38 -18.32
CA HIS A 232 5.54 8.61 -16.92
C HIS A 232 6.80 9.47 -16.81
N GLU A 233 6.82 10.38 -15.85
CA GLU A 233 7.95 11.31 -15.68
C GLU A 233 9.24 10.57 -15.30
N VAL A 234 9.16 9.58 -14.39
CA VAL A 234 10.32 8.76 -14.00
C VAL A 234 11.00 8.06 -15.17
N ASP A 235 10.26 7.68 -16.22
CA ASP A 235 10.83 7.02 -17.40
C ASP A 235 11.69 8.01 -18.21
N ARG A 236 11.27 9.28 -18.29
CA ARG A 236 12.05 10.35 -18.93
C ARG A 236 13.32 10.64 -18.14
N LEU A 237 13.20 10.77 -16.81
CA LEU A 237 14.33 10.99 -15.91
C LEU A 237 15.36 9.85 -16.00
N LEU A 238 14.90 8.61 -16.13
CA LEU A 238 15.75 7.44 -16.36
C LEU A 238 16.48 7.52 -17.70
N ALA A 239 15.78 7.85 -18.78
CA ALA A 239 16.39 8.00 -20.11
C ALA A 239 17.48 9.10 -20.13
N ASP A 240 17.25 10.19 -19.40
CA ASP A 240 18.21 11.28 -19.24
C ASP A 240 19.41 10.90 -18.35
N GLY A 241 19.30 9.78 -17.63
CA GLY A 241 20.34 9.23 -16.75
C GLY A 241 20.48 9.98 -15.42
N THR A 242 19.37 10.50 -14.90
CA THR A 242 19.26 11.23 -13.63
C THR A 242 19.97 10.53 -12.47
N PHE A 243 19.85 9.20 -12.40
CA PHE A 243 20.34 8.38 -11.29
C PHE A 243 21.70 7.71 -11.56
N SER A 244 22.32 7.97 -12.72
CA SER A 244 23.62 7.39 -13.08
C SER A 244 24.77 8.18 -12.48
N ALA A 245 25.74 7.46 -11.91
CA ALA A 245 27.00 8.03 -11.43
C ALA A 245 27.83 8.68 -12.55
N GLU A 246 27.71 8.18 -13.79
CA GLU A 246 28.57 8.55 -14.93
C GLU A 246 28.16 9.85 -15.64
N LYS A 247 26.88 10.27 -15.55
CA LYS A 247 26.34 11.41 -16.31
C LYS A 247 26.29 12.73 -15.52
N ARG A 248 27.39 13.12 -14.85
CA ARG A 248 27.48 14.40 -14.08
C ARG A 248 27.68 15.66 -14.93
N ASN A 249 27.90 15.56 -16.25
CA ASN A 249 28.45 16.67 -17.04
C ASN A 249 27.42 17.61 -17.72
N ALA A 250 26.13 17.49 -17.43
CA ALA A 250 25.10 18.41 -17.92
C ALA A 250 24.04 18.65 -16.84
N GLU A 251 24.39 19.41 -15.81
CA GLU A 251 23.39 19.85 -14.83
C GLU A 251 22.45 20.88 -15.48
N PRO A 252 21.13 20.73 -15.31
CA PRO A 252 20.18 21.75 -15.74
C PRO A 252 20.51 23.11 -15.11
N VAL A 253 20.48 24.16 -15.92
CA VAL A 253 20.73 25.53 -15.44
C VAL A 253 19.60 25.97 -14.52
N LEU A 254 19.95 26.29 -13.28
CA LEU A 254 19.02 26.86 -12.30
C LEU A 254 19.00 28.39 -12.40
N VAL A 255 17.81 28.98 -12.39
CA VAL A 255 17.63 30.43 -12.32
C VAL A 255 17.19 30.78 -10.90
N ASN A 256 18.04 31.45 -10.11
CA ASN A 256 17.80 31.68 -8.67
C ASN A 256 17.57 30.38 -7.86
N GLY A 257 18.30 29.31 -8.20
CA GLY A 257 18.22 28.02 -7.50
C GLY A 257 17.01 27.15 -7.83
N ARG A 258 16.23 27.50 -8.86
CA ARG A 258 15.04 26.76 -9.30
C ARG A 258 15.08 26.43 -10.80
N LEU A 259 14.40 25.36 -11.19
CA LEU A 259 14.12 25.06 -12.60
C LEU A 259 13.04 26.02 -13.14
N PRO A 260 13.00 26.24 -14.47
CA PRO A 260 11.88 26.95 -15.09
C PRO A 260 10.53 26.32 -14.70
N GLY A 261 9.59 27.14 -14.22
CA GLY A 261 8.25 26.70 -13.81
C GLY A 261 8.13 26.31 -12.33
N GLU A 262 9.23 26.19 -11.58
CA GLU A 262 9.16 25.84 -10.16
C GLU A 262 8.76 27.02 -9.26
N PRO A 263 8.03 26.75 -8.17
CA PRO A 263 7.71 27.75 -7.17
C PRO A 263 8.97 28.26 -6.47
N ALA A 264 8.94 29.51 -6.01
CA ALA A 264 10.02 30.07 -5.20
C ALA A 264 10.01 29.41 -3.81
N ARG A 265 11.20 29.08 -3.27
CA ARG A 265 11.32 28.51 -1.93
C ARG A 265 10.84 29.53 -0.88
N PRO A 266 9.80 29.20 -0.10
CA PRO A 266 9.26 30.14 0.89
C PRO A 266 10.19 30.26 2.10
N SER A 267 9.96 31.29 2.92
CA SER A 267 10.80 31.62 4.07
C SER A 267 10.82 30.53 5.15
N TRP A 268 9.67 29.87 5.40
CA TRP A 268 9.53 28.81 6.41
C TRP A 268 10.30 27.53 6.06
N MET A 269 10.73 27.36 4.81
CA MET A 269 11.57 26.23 4.40
C MET A 269 13.06 26.45 4.67
N LYS A 270 13.47 27.59 5.22
CA LYS A 270 14.88 27.90 5.50
C LYS A 270 15.26 27.35 6.87
N VAL A 271 16.31 26.52 6.90
CA VAL A 271 16.85 25.92 8.13
C VAL A 271 18.26 26.48 8.35
N SER A 272 18.61 26.74 9.61
CA SER A 272 19.96 27.21 9.97
C SER A 272 20.86 26.00 10.21
N ALA A 273 21.96 25.89 9.46
CA ALA A 273 22.95 24.85 9.71
C ALA A 273 23.70 25.14 11.01
N LYS A 274 23.86 24.12 11.86
CA LYS A 274 24.68 24.17 13.08
C LYS A 274 25.81 23.16 12.93
N MET A 275 27.06 23.63 12.81
CA MET A 275 28.23 22.73 12.77
C MET A 275 28.92 22.79 14.12
N ASP A 276 28.37 22.07 15.10
CA ASP A 276 28.99 21.88 16.40
C ASP A 276 30.06 20.77 16.36
N ASP A 277 30.87 20.72 17.42
CA ASP A 277 31.95 19.73 17.54
C ASP A 277 31.39 18.30 17.64
N ASP A 278 30.24 18.12 18.31
CA ASP A 278 29.54 16.84 18.46
C ASP A 278 29.17 16.24 17.08
N TYR A 279 28.65 17.05 16.15
CA TYR A 279 28.38 16.61 14.77
C TYR A 279 29.66 16.14 14.05
N LEU A 280 30.76 16.89 14.20
CA LEU A 280 32.02 16.56 13.53
C LEU A 280 32.64 15.26 14.05
N GLU A 281 32.49 14.98 15.35
CA GLU A 281 32.93 13.73 15.96
C GLU A 281 32.10 12.52 15.48
N LEU A 282 30.78 12.63 15.50
CA LEU A 282 29.87 11.58 15.00
C LEU A 282 30.14 11.28 13.52
N LYS A 283 30.38 12.31 12.71
CA LYS A 283 30.74 12.16 11.29
C LYS A 283 32.04 11.40 11.09
N LYS A 284 33.07 11.69 11.91
CA LYS A 284 34.34 10.94 11.89
C LYS A 284 34.14 9.48 12.29
N MET A 285 33.31 9.22 13.29
CA MET A 285 33.00 7.88 13.77
C MET A 285 32.32 7.04 12.68
N MET A 286 31.25 7.55 12.05
CA MET A 286 30.53 6.83 10.98
C MET A 286 31.47 6.43 9.83
N ARG A 287 32.35 7.35 9.42
CA ARG A 287 33.36 7.07 8.39
C ARG A 287 34.41 6.04 8.82
N GLY A 288 34.76 6.00 10.10
CA GLY A 288 35.71 5.03 10.65
C GLY A 288 35.16 3.59 10.68
N LEU A 289 33.83 3.44 10.73
CA LEU A 289 33.14 2.15 10.76
C LEU A 289 32.72 1.64 9.38
N ASP A 290 33.04 2.37 8.31
CA ASP A 290 32.64 2.07 6.94
C ASP A 290 31.11 1.83 6.82
N LEU A 291 30.35 2.76 7.40
CA LEU A 291 28.89 2.77 7.40
C LEU A 291 28.34 3.96 6.64
N HIS A 292 27.19 3.77 6.00
CA HIS A 292 26.43 4.82 5.37
C HIS A 292 25.29 5.29 6.26
N THR A 293 24.94 6.58 6.17
CA THR A 293 23.73 7.12 6.81
C THR A 293 22.85 7.78 5.76
N VAL A 294 21.54 7.55 5.81
CA VAL A 294 20.61 8.31 4.95
C VAL A 294 20.67 9.80 5.27
N CYS A 295 20.99 10.15 6.52
CA CYS A 295 21.19 11.52 6.95
C CYS A 295 22.20 12.26 6.05
N GLU A 296 23.34 11.62 5.73
CA GLU A 296 24.35 12.19 4.84
C GLU A 296 24.00 11.99 3.36
N GLU A 297 23.66 10.77 2.95
CA GLU A 297 23.43 10.43 1.53
C GLU A 297 22.23 11.18 0.92
N ALA A 298 21.20 11.47 1.73
CA ALA A 298 20.04 12.23 1.30
C ALA A 298 20.13 13.74 1.58
N ASN A 299 21.28 14.25 2.03
CA ASN A 299 21.48 15.65 2.42
C ASN A 299 20.39 16.16 3.37
N CYS A 300 20.13 15.41 4.45
CA CYS A 300 19.02 15.68 5.35
C CYS A 300 19.20 17.02 6.09
N PRO A 301 18.23 17.95 6.02
CA PRO A 301 18.32 19.23 6.72
C PRO A 301 18.26 19.09 8.25
N ASN A 302 17.80 17.95 8.77
CA ASN A 302 17.58 17.72 10.20
C ASN A 302 18.73 16.97 10.89
N ILE A 303 19.83 16.69 10.16
CA ILE A 303 20.93 15.85 10.67
C ILE A 303 21.48 16.33 12.02
N TYR A 304 21.61 17.65 12.20
CA TYR A 304 22.14 18.26 13.42
C TYR A 304 21.23 18.05 14.63
N GLU A 305 19.92 18.15 14.42
CA GLU A 305 18.93 17.99 15.49
C GLU A 305 18.80 16.51 15.90
N CYS A 306 18.63 15.61 14.93
CA CYS A 306 18.45 14.19 15.20
C CYS A 306 19.65 13.60 15.96
N TRP A 307 20.87 13.93 15.53
CA TRP A 307 22.08 13.40 16.14
C TRP A 307 22.27 13.93 17.57
N GLY A 308 21.96 15.19 17.83
CA GLY A 308 21.98 15.76 19.18
C GLY A 308 20.94 15.15 20.14
N MET A 309 19.87 14.55 19.60
CA MET A 309 18.83 13.84 20.38
C MET A 309 19.17 12.35 20.61
N GLY A 310 20.35 11.88 20.20
CA GLY A 310 20.73 10.47 20.32
C GLY A 310 19.89 9.54 19.43
N THR A 311 19.55 10.02 18.23
CA THR A 311 18.86 9.26 17.17
C THR A 311 19.64 9.35 15.85
N ALA A 312 19.84 8.23 15.17
CA ALA A 312 20.46 8.20 13.85
C ALA A 312 19.81 7.17 12.93
N THR A 313 19.93 7.42 11.61
CA THR A 313 19.45 6.51 10.58
C THR A 313 20.61 5.89 9.83
N LEU A 314 20.88 4.61 10.11
CA LEU A 314 21.91 3.81 9.48
C LEU A 314 21.36 3.20 8.18
N MET A 315 22.14 3.27 7.11
CA MET A 315 21.82 2.65 5.83
C MET A 315 22.72 1.45 5.60
N ILE A 316 22.12 0.25 5.60
CA ILE A 316 22.79 -1.02 5.33
C ILE A 316 22.60 -1.43 3.85
N LEU A 317 23.34 -2.46 3.43
CA LEU A 317 23.34 -3.05 2.09
C LEU A 317 23.92 -2.15 0.99
N GLY A 318 24.78 -1.20 1.39
CA GLY A 318 25.49 -0.26 0.52
C GLY A 318 24.68 0.98 0.13
N ASP A 319 25.17 1.69 -0.90
CA ASP A 319 24.67 3.00 -1.33
C ASP A 319 24.05 3.01 -2.75
N THR A 320 23.97 1.83 -3.38
CA THR A 320 23.53 1.65 -4.75
C THR A 320 22.28 0.78 -4.78
N CYS A 321 21.18 1.36 -5.23
CA CYS A 321 19.84 0.76 -5.25
C CYS A 321 19.53 0.11 -6.61
N THR A 322 18.84 -1.03 -6.60
CA THR A 322 18.34 -1.70 -7.82
C THR A 322 17.14 -0.99 -8.45
N ARG A 323 16.61 0.06 -7.81
CA ARG A 323 15.43 0.81 -8.24
C ARG A 323 15.74 2.29 -8.41
N ALA A 324 14.93 2.94 -9.23
CA ALA A 324 14.96 4.38 -9.42
C ALA A 324 13.64 5.00 -8.97
N CYS A 325 13.72 5.88 -7.98
CA CYS A 325 12.61 6.66 -7.48
C CYS A 325 12.93 8.14 -7.75
N SER A 326 12.04 8.86 -8.44
CA SER A 326 12.31 10.22 -8.93
C SER A 326 12.58 11.27 -7.85
N PHE A 327 12.26 10.96 -6.59
CA PHE A 327 12.53 11.79 -5.42
C PHE A 327 13.83 11.43 -4.68
N CYS A 328 14.39 10.24 -4.90
CA CYS A 328 15.44 9.67 -4.06
C CYS A 328 16.83 10.03 -4.57
N ASN A 329 17.73 10.43 -3.67
CA ASN A 329 19.10 10.82 -4.02
C ASN A 329 20.10 9.65 -4.05
N VAL A 330 19.69 8.46 -3.63
CA VAL A 330 20.53 7.25 -3.61
C VAL A 330 20.86 6.85 -5.06
N ASN A 331 22.09 6.39 -5.29
CA ASN A 331 22.54 5.96 -6.61
C ASN A 331 21.68 4.80 -7.12
N THR A 332 21.35 4.79 -8.41
CA THR A 332 20.73 3.61 -9.04
C THR A 332 21.77 2.87 -9.87
N GLY A 333 21.86 1.56 -9.70
CA GLY A 333 22.81 0.73 -10.44
C GLY A 333 22.68 -0.75 -10.12
N LYS A 334 23.65 -1.52 -10.62
CA LYS A 334 23.83 -2.90 -10.18
C LYS A 334 24.69 -2.89 -8.91
N PRO A 335 24.16 -3.32 -7.74
CA PRO A 335 24.94 -3.37 -6.51
C PRO A 335 26.10 -4.36 -6.63
N THR A 336 27.11 -4.21 -5.77
CA THR A 336 28.19 -5.16 -5.59
C THR A 336 27.79 -6.29 -4.61
N GLU A 337 28.73 -7.17 -4.28
CA GLU A 337 28.58 -8.08 -3.14
C GLU A 337 28.20 -7.29 -1.88
N PHE A 338 27.33 -7.87 -1.05
CA PHE A 338 26.95 -7.27 0.24
C PHE A 338 27.85 -7.80 1.35
N ASP A 339 28.06 -6.97 2.36
CA ASP A 339 28.95 -7.30 3.46
C ASP A 339 28.21 -8.00 4.61
N VAL A 340 28.54 -9.26 4.83
CA VAL A 340 27.98 -10.08 5.92
C VAL A 340 28.39 -9.63 7.32
N MET A 341 29.43 -8.79 7.44
CA MET A 341 29.89 -8.22 8.70
C MET A 341 29.29 -6.84 9.00
N GLU A 342 28.58 -6.23 8.03
CA GLU A 342 27.89 -4.94 8.20
C GLU A 342 26.93 -4.91 9.40
N PRO A 343 26.13 -5.98 9.69
CA PRO A 343 25.29 -6.03 10.89
C PRO A 343 26.04 -5.79 12.22
N PHE A 344 27.26 -6.33 12.34
CA PHE A 344 28.06 -6.19 13.56
C PHE A 344 28.62 -4.78 13.70
N ARG A 345 29.04 -4.15 12.59
CA ARG A 345 29.51 -2.77 12.60
C ARG A 345 28.38 -1.79 12.87
N ALA A 346 27.20 -2.02 12.30
CA ALA A 346 26.01 -1.22 12.58
C ALA A 346 25.62 -1.33 14.07
N ALA A 347 25.66 -2.53 14.65
CA ALA A 347 25.43 -2.72 16.09
C ALA A 347 26.48 -2.01 16.96
N ASP A 348 27.77 -2.10 16.60
CA ASP A 348 28.86 -1.40 17.28
C ASP A 348 28.70 0.12 17.20
N ALA A 349 28.25 0.64 16.06
CA ALA A 349 27.92 2.06 15.90
C ALA A 349 26.79 2.50 16.83
N ILE A 350 25.69 1.75 16.87
CA ILE A 350 24.54 2.03 17.74
C ILE A 350 24.98 2.06 19.21
N ALA A 351 25.79 1.09 19.64
CA ALA A 351 26.30 0.99 21.00
C ALA A 351 27.26 2.14 21.34
N THR A 352 28.22 2.41 20.45
CA THR A 352 29.24 3.45 20.66
C THR A 352 28.62 4.85 20.71
N MET A 353 27.60 5.10 19.90
CA MET A 353 26.83 6.35 19.91
C MET A 353 25.85 6.45 21.10
N ASN A 354 25.65 5.36 21.85
CA ASN A 354 24.68 5.29 22.95
C ASN A 354 23.28 5.77 22.52
N LEU A 355 22.83 5.32 21.35
CA LEU A 355 21.54 5.74 20.79
C LEU A 355 20.39 5.25 21.67
N SER A 356 19.44 6.13 21.95
CA SER A 356 18.19 5.71 22.61
C SER A 356 17.19 5.11 21.63
N HIS A 357 17.24 5.56 20.37
CA HIS A 357 16.43 5.05 19.27
C HIS A 357 17.29 4.97 17.99
N ALA A 358 17.37 3.80 17.39
CA ALA A 358 18.11 3.57 16.15
C ALA A 358 17.14 3.26 15.00
N VAL A 359 17.29 3.97 13.88
CA VAL A 359 16.58 3.65 12.64
C VAL A 359 17.52 2.93 11.70
N ILE A 360 17.15 1.75 11.23
CA ILE A 360 17.91 0.97 10.25
C ILE A 360 17.12 0.95 8.94
N THR A 361 17.74 1.33 7.84
CA THR A 361 17.14 1.30 6.50
C THR A 361 18.11 0.71 5.50
N SER A 362 17.65 0.42 4.28
CA SER A 362 18.53 -0.05 3.22
C SER A 362 18.15 0.53 1.87
N VAL A 363 19.06 0.36 0.90
CA VAL A 363 18.69 0.38 -0.51
C VAL A 363 17.85 -0.86 -0.88
N ASN A 364 17.16 -0.83 -2.02
CA ASN A 364 16.54 -2.04 -2.55
C ASN A 364 17.61 -2.96 -3.15
N ARG A 365 17.52 -4.24 -2.79
CA ARG A 365 18.38 -5.33 -3.26
C ARG A 365 17.56 -6.39 -4.01
N ASP A 366 16.92 -5.98 -5.11
CA ASP A 366 16.15 -6.88 -5.96
C ASP A 366 17.01 -7.99 -6.60
N ASP A 367 18.34 -7.89 -6.50
CA ASP A 367 19.32 -8.90 -6.91
C ASP A 367 19.50 -10.04 -5.89
N LEU A 368 19.07 -9.85 -4.64
CA LEU A 368 19.10 -10.87 -3.60
C LEU A 368 17.76 -11.59 -3.51
N SER A 369 17.79 -12.90 -3.27
CA SER A 369 16.57 -13.73 -3.21
C SER A 369 15.63 -13.36 -2.05
N ASP A 370 16.18 -12.83 -0.96
CA ASP A 370 15.44 -12.41 0.24
C ASP A 370 15.31 -10.87 0.34
N GLY A 371 15.72 -10.15 -0.71
CA GLY A 371 15.77 -8.69 -0.75
C GLY A 371 16.65 -8.03 0.33
N GLY A 372 17.53 -8.79 1.01
CA GLY A 372 18.34 -8.33 2.13
C GLY A 372 17.70 -8.44 3.51
N SER A 373 16.53 -9.09 3.62
CA SER A 373 15.81 -9.24 4.90
C SER A 373 16.63 -9.95 5.99
N GLY A 374 17.50 -10.89 5.63
CA GLY A 374 18.40 -11.56 6.57
C GLY A 374 19.41 -10.59 7.23
N ILE A 375 19.93 -9.62 6.47
CA ILE A 375 20.87 -8.61 7.00
C ILE A 375 20.15 -7.64 7.94
N PHE A 376 18.92 -7.24 7.64
CA PHE A 376 18.09 -6.50 8.60
C PHE A 376 17.90 -7.29 9.91
N ALA A 377 17.46 -8.54 9.81
CA ALA A 377 17.21 -9.39 10.97
C ALA A 377 18.46 -9.58 11.85
N GLN A 378 19.61 -9.80 11.21
CA GLN A 378 20.89 -9.91 11.91
C GLN A 378 21.30 -8.59 12.54
N THR A 379 21.10 -7.45 11.87
CA THR A 379 21.42 -6.13 12.43
C THR A 379 20.58 -5.83 13.67
N ILE A 380 19.28 -6.12 13.64
CA ILE A 380 18.41 -6.00 14.83
C ILE A 380 18.95 -6.90 15.97
N THR A 381 19.26 -8.15 15.67
CA THR A 381 19.72 -9.13 16.66
C THR A 381 21.01 -8.70 17.34
N GLU A 382 22.02 -8.29 16.57
CA GLU A 382 23.31 -7.84 17.13
C GLU A 382 23.19 -6.49 17.86
N SER A 383 22.32 -5.59 17.38
CA SER A 383 22.05 -4.31 18.04
C SER A 383 21.39 -4.52 19.41
N ARG A 384 20.40 -5.43 19.52
CA ARG A 384 19.79 -5.78 20.81
C ARG A 384 20.76 -6.44 21.78
N ARG A 385 21.75 -7.19 21.29
CA ARG A 385 22.78 -7.82 22.14
C ARG A 385 23.75 -6.79 22.72
N SER A 386 24.19 -5.84 21.89
CA SER A 386 25.17 -4.82 22.28
C SER A 386 24.53 -3.64 23.01
N SER A 387 23.27 -3.31 22.69
CA SER A 387 22.54 -2.15 23.20
C SER A 387 21.09 -2.52 23.59
N PRO A 388 20.89 -3.29 24.67
CA PRO A 388 19.57 -3.84 25.02
C PRO A 388 18.51 -2.78 25.41
N GLY A 389 18.93 -1.54 25.71
CA GLY A 389 18.05 -0.42 26.04
C GLY A 389 17.65 0.46 24.86
N THR A 390 18.15 0.17 23.66
CA THR A 390 17.88 0.97 22.45
C THR A 390 16.63 0.44 21.74
N ASP A 391 15.69 1.33 21.44
CA ASP A 391 14.56 1.02 20.54
C ASP A 391 15.06 0.93 19.09
N ILE A 392 14.59 -0.08 18.36
CA ILE A 392 14.99 -0.33 16.97
C ILE A 392 13.78 -0.17 16.03
N GLU A 393 13.82 0.87 15.21
CA GLU A 393 12.93 1.06 14.07
C GLU A 393 13.62 0.56 12.79
N VAL A 394 12.89 -0.14 11.93
CA VAL A 394 13.37 -0.52 10.60
C VAL A 394 12.54 0.15 9.51
N LEU A 395 13.17 0.86 8.58
CA LEU A 395 12.56 1.36 7.36
C LEU A 395 12.92 0.43 6.20
N ILE A 396 11.96 -0.39 5.77
CA ILE A 396 12.21 -1.53 4.89
C ILE A 396 11.77 -1.28 3.44
N PRO A 397 12.44 -1.90 2.45
CA PRO A 397 11.87 -2.03 1.11
C PRO A 397 10.61 -2.92 1.11
N ASP A 398 9.95 -3.04 -0.04
CA ASP A 398 8.74 -3.87 -0.15
C ASP A 398 9.01 -5.38 -0.30
N PHE A 399 10.29 -5.79 -0.32
CA PHE A 399 10.75 -7.16 -0.62
C PHE A 399 10.08 -7.81 -1.83
N GLN A 400 9.62 -7.01 -2.81
CA GLN A 400 8.81 -7.47 -3.95
C GLN A 400 7.50 -8.19 -3.57
N GLY A 401 7.05 -8.05 -2.32
CA GLY A 401 5.90 -8.76 -1.78
C GLY A 401 6.23 -10.13 -1.19
N ASP A 402 7.52 -10.52 -1.16
CA ASP A 402 7.97 -11.82 -0.66
C ASP A 402 7.68 -11.98 0.84
N ARG A 403 6.85 -12.96 1.14
CA ARG A 403 6.33 -13.20 2.49
C ARG A 403 7.39 -13.80 3.42
N PRO A 404 8.17 -14.83 3.03
CA PRO A 404 9.27 -15.34 3.85
C PRO A 404 10.30 -14.27 4.26
N SER A 405 10.60 -13.31 3.38
CA SER A 405 11.50 -12.19 3.67
C SER A 405 10.95 -11.30 4.79
N LEU A 406 9.66 -10.93 4.71
CA LEU A 406 9.03 -10.17 5.79
C LEU A 406 8.98 -10.97 7.10
N GLU A 407 8.64 -12.26 7.05
CA GLU A 407 8.60 -13.13 8.22
C GLU A 407 9.97 -13.27 8.90
N THR A 408 11.04 -13.39 8.10
CA THR A 408 12.43 -13.43 8.59
C THR A 408 12.78 -12.15 9.35
N LEU A 409 12.46 -10.99 8.78
CA LEU A 409 12.71 -9.71 9.43
C LEU A 409 11.88 -9.56 10.71
N MET A 410 10.59 -9.90 10.66
CA MET A 410 9.69 -9.74 11.81
C MET A 410 10.01 -10.68 12.96
N ALA A 411 10.60 -11.86 12.68
CA ALA A 411 11.10 -12.76 13.71
C ALA A 411 12.20 -12.12 14.59
N ALA A 412 12.94 -11.15 14.07
CA ALA A 412 13.92 -10.38 14.85
C ALA A 412 13.29 -9.32 15.78
N ARG A 413 11.97 -9.13 15.69
CA ARG A 413 11.16 -8.25 16.55
C ARG A 413 11.68 -6.80 16.59
N PRO A 414 11.62 -6.03 15.48
CA PRO A 414 11.79 -4.59 15.55
C PRO A 414 10.71 -3.96 16.45
N ASP A 415 11.02 -2.85 17.13
CA ASP A 415 10.06 -2.10 17.95
C ASP A 415 9.07 -1.34 17.06
N VAL A 416 9.56 -0.83 15.92
CA VAL A 416 8.74 -0.20 14.88
C VAL A 416 9.13 -0.77 13.51
N LEU A 417 8.16 -1.30 12.76
CA LEU A 417 8.32 -1.56 11.34
C LEU A 417 7.77 -0.37 10.54
N ASN A 418 8.64 0.26 9.76
CA ASN A 418 8.32 1.37 8.88
C ASN A 418 8.43 0.93 7.41
N HIS A 419 7.39 1.19 6.63
CA HIS A 419 7.43 1.07 5.18
C HIS A 419 6.63 2.22 4.56
N ASN A 420 7.32 3.07 3.80
CA ASN A 420 6.71 4.25 3.21
C ASN A 420 5.96 3.93 1.92
N THR A 421 4.72 4.42 1.82
CA THR A 421 4.01 4.55 0.54
C THR A 421 4.58 5.69 -0.29
N GLU A 422 5.21 6.68 0.34
CA GLU A 422 5.89 7.87 -0.23
C GLU A 422 4.97 8.87 -0.92
N THR A 423 3.92 8.42 -1.61
CA THR A 423 3.01 9.27 -2.35
C THR A 423 1.63 8.62 -2.51
N VAL A 424 0.69 9.36 -3.07
CA VAL A 424 -0.69 8.96 -3.30
C VAL A 424 -0.81 7.96 -4.46
N LEU A 425 -1.91 7.19 -4.49
CA LEU A 425 -2.15 6.08 -5.41
C LEU A 425 -1.87 6.42 -6.88
N ARG A 426 -2.33 7.57 -7.37
CA ARG A 426 -2.17 8.01 -8.76
C ARG A 426 -0.69 8.20 -9.15
N LEU A 427 0.11 8.76 -8.25
CA LEU A 427 1.50 9.16 -8.54
C LEU A 427 2.51 8.04 -8.37
N GLN A 428 2.11 6.87 -7.88
CA GLN A 428 3.01 5.76 -7.60
C GLN A 428 3.87 5.39 -8.79
N ARG A 429 3.29 5.17 -9.98
CA ARG A 429 4.04 4.82 -11.20
C ARG A 429 4.83 5.99 -11.78
N ASP A 430 4.36 7.22 -11.60
CA ASP A 430 5.05 8.43 -12.05
C ASP A 430 6.32 8.71 -11.22
N ILE A 431 6.34 8.23 -9.97
CA ILE A 431 7.38 8.55 -9.00
C ILE A 431 8.30 7.35 -8.70
N ARG A 432 7.74 6.14 -8.57
CA ARG A 432 8.42 4.90 -8.17
C ARG A 432 8.33 3.87 -9.30
N THR A 433 9.48 3.38 -9.77
CA THR A 433 9.54 2.51 -10.96
C THR A 433 9.04 1.07 -10.75
N ARG A 434 9.16 0.53 -9.53
CA ARG A 434 8.88 -0.89 -9.25
C ARG A 434 8.11 -1.13 -7.95
N SER A 435 7.48 -0.09 -7.40
CA SER A 435 6.66 -0.18 -6.19
C SER A 435 5.17 -0.17 -6.55
N SER A 436 4.35 -0.77 -5.70
CA SER A 436 2.91 -0.85 -5.86
C SER A 436 2.24 -0.40 -4.56
N TYR A 437 1.25 0.49 -4.68
CA TYR A 437 0.48 0.98 -3.52
C TYR A 437 -0.21 -0.15 -2.78
N GLY A 438 -0.91 -1.03 -3.52
CA GLY A 438 -1.61 -2.18 -2.95
C GLY A 438 -0.66 -3.14 -2.24
N ARG A 439 0.54 -3.36 -2.81
CA ARG A 439 1.61 -4.15 -2.18
C ARG A 439 2.07 -3.53 -0.87
N SER A 440 2.35 -2.23 -0.87
CA SER A 440 2.81 -1.51 0.33
C SER A 440 1.77 -1.59 1.46
N LEU A 441 0.49 -1.42 1.15
CA LEU A 441 -0.59 -1.57 2.13
C LEU A 441 -0.72 -3.02 2.63
N ALA A 442 -0.65 -4.01 1.73
CA ALA A 442 -0.69 -5.42 2.12
C ALA A 442 0.50 -5.80 3.01
N LEU A 443 1.70 -5.29 2.72
CA LEU A 443 2.91 -5.50 3.53
C LEU A 443 2.78 -4.89 4.93
N LEU A 444 2.28 -3.66 5.04
CA LEU A 444 2.06 -3.01 6.33
C LEU A 444 1.04 -3.79 7.17
N TRP A 445 -0.06 -4.24 6.55
CA TRP A 445 -1.04 -5.09 7.21
C TRP A 445 -0.41 -6.41 7.69
N ARG A 446 0.35 -7.10 6.82
CA ARG A 446 1.04 -8.36 7.18
C ARG A 446 1.98 -8.15 8.37
N ALA A 447 2.77 -7.08 8.37
CA ALA A 447 3.65 -6.75 9.48
C ALA A 447 2.88 -6.60 10.79
N LYS A 448 1.73 -5.91 10.77
CA LYS A 448 0.83 -5.78 11.93
C LYS A 448 0.29 -7.13 12.43
N GLN A 449 0.05 -8.09 11.53
CA GLN A 449 -0.39 -9.43 11.92
C GLN A 449 0.75 -10.28 12.52
N LEU A 450 1.99 -10.05 12.11
CA LEU A 450 3.17 -10.80 12.55
C LEU A 450 3.72 -10.31 13.89
N SER A 451 3.46 -9.08 14.30
CA SER A 451 3.86 -8.54 15.60
C SER A 451 2.69 -7.89 16.33
N ARG A 452 2.34 -8.44 17.50
CA ARG A 452 1.26 -7.90 18.34
C ARG A 452 1.65 -6.63 19.09
N ASP A 453 2.91 -6.54 19.49
CA ASP A 453 3.43 -5.46 20.34
C ASP A 453 4.20 -4.40 19.52
N GLY A 454 4.62 -4.74 18.30
CA GLY A 454 5.34 -3.83 17.41
C GLY A 454 4.41 -2.81 16.76
N LEU A 455 4.93 -1.60 16.56
CA LEU A 455 4.22 -0.55 15.85
C LEU A 455 4.50 -0.63 14.35
N THR A 456 3.53 -0.23 13.55
CA THR A 456 3.66 -0.07 12.10
C THR A 456 3.63 1.40 11.74
N LYS A 457 4.51 1.79 10.81
CA LYS A 457 4.72 3.18 10.41
C LYS A 457 4.78 3.31 8.90
N SER A 458 4.30 4.45 8.39
CA SER A 458 4.47 4.83 7.00
C SER A 458 4.74 6.32 6.86
N GLY A 459 5.04 6.75 5.64
CA GLY A 459 5.40 8.12 5.32
C GLY A 459 4.87 8.54 3.97
N LEU A 460 4.44 9.79 3.89
CA LEU A 460 4.03 10.50 2.67
C LEU A 460 4.92 11.73 2.47
N ILE A 461 5.30 11.93 1.22
CA ILE A 461 6.02 13.11 0.75
C ILE A 461 5.04 13.93 -0.08
N VAL A 462 4.81 15.18 0.32
CA VAL A 462 3.89 16.11 -0.36
C VAL A 462 4.66 17.19 -1.12
N GLY A 463 4.02 17.80 -2.13
CA GLY A 463 4.62 18.76 -3.05
C GLY A 463 5.12 18.16 -4.36
N MET A 464 4.76 16.91 -4.68
CA MET A 464 5.17 16.19 -5.89
C MET A 464 4.09 16.19 -6.99
N GLY A 465 2.90 16.74 -6.72
CA GLY A 465 1.79 16.86 -7.67
C GLY A 465 0.51 16.15 -7.23
N GLU A 466 0.48 15.68 -5.99
CA GLU A 466 -0.70 15.20 -5.31
C GLU A 466 -1.64 16.36 -4.97
N THR A 467 -2.93 16.07 -4.99
CA THR A 467 -3.97 16.95 -4.45
C THR A 467 -4.17 16.68 -2.97
N ARG A 468 -4.78 17.64 -2.28
CA ARG A 468 -5.13 17.52 -0.87
C ARG A 468 -6.00 16.29 -0.61
N GLU A 469 -7.04 16.09 -1.42
CA GLU A 469 -8.00 14.98 -1.30
C GLU A 469 -7.32 13.62 -1.49
N GLU A 470 -6.33 13.54 -2.37
CA GLU A 470 -5.53 12.33 -2.55
C GLU A 470 -4.72 11.98 -1.30
N VAL A 471 -4.13 12.97 -0.63
CA VAL A 471 -3.40 12.78 0.64
C VAL A 471 -4.37 12.30 1.73
N LEU A 472 -5.55 12.92 1.86
CA LEU A 472 -6.55 12.50 2.83
C LEU A 472 -7.03 11.05 2.59
N GLY A 473 -7.23 10.67 1.32
CA GLY A 473 -7.56 9.27 1.00
C GLY A 473 -6.43 8.29 1.31
N ALA A 474 -5.17 8.69 1.13
CA ALA A 474 -4.03 7.87 1.53
C ALA A 474 -3.95 7.66 3.06
N LEU A 475 -4.25 8.70 3.85
CA LEU A 475 -4.37 8.57 5.31
C LEU A 475 -5.48 7.60 5.72
N ALA A 476 -6.64 7.68 5.06
CA ALA A 476 -7.77 6.77 5.29
C ALA A 476 -7.40 5.31 4.95
N ASP A 477 -6.72 5.09 3.83
CA ASP A 477 -6.28 3.75 3.42
C ASP A 477 -5.26 3.16 4.40
N LEU A 478 -4.24 3.93 4.79
CA LEU A 478 -3.21 3.53 5.76
C LEU A 478 -3.82 3.21 7.12
N ARG A 479 -4.75 4.04 7.58
CA ARG A 479 -5.49 3.79 8.83
C ARG A 479 -6.33 2.52 8.76
N ALA A 480 -7.05 2.29 7.65
CA ALA A 480 -7.91 1.13 7.48
C ALA A 480 -7.14 -0.19 7.60
N VAL A 481 -5.91 -0.24 7.07
CA VAL A 481 -5.03 -1.42 7.19
C VAL A 481 -4.27 -1.51 8.52
N GLY A 482 -4.43 -0.53 9.41
CA GLY A 482 -3.95 -0.61 10.79
C GLY A 482 -2.60 0.04 11.08
N VAL A 483 -2.14 0.97 10.24
CA VAL A 483 -0.92 1.74 10.49
C VAL A 483 -1.07 2.58 11.76
N ASP A 484 -0.04 2.59 12.60
CA ASP A 484 -0.04 3.26 13.91
C ASP A 484 0.57 4.67 13.86
N ILE A 485 1.63 4.84 13.05
CA ILE A 485 2.36 6.11 12.91
C ILE A 485 2.37 6.54 11.44
N ILE A 486 2.03 7.79 11.16
CA ILE A 486 2.21 8.38 9.82
C ILE A 486 3.07 9.63 9.91
N THR A 487 4.03 9.74 9.00
CA THR A 487 4.85 10.95 8.80
C THR A 487 4.46 11.64 7.49
N ILE A 488 4.34 12.96 7.48
CA ILE A 488 4.02 13.74 6.28
C ILE A 488 5.01 14.90 6.16
N GLY A 489 5.83 14.87 5.11
CA GLY A 489 6.92 15.84 4.91
C GLY A 489 6.89 16.50 3.53
N GLN A 490 7.43 17.72 3.43
CA GLN A 490 7.61 18.38 2.13
C GLN A 490 8.70 17.69 1.31
N TYR A 491 8.40 17.46 0.03
CA TYR A 491 9.38 17.08 -0.98
C TYR A 491 10.46 18.14 -1.09
N LEU A 492 11.70 17.72 -0.82
CA LEU A 492 12.89 18.49 -1.12
C LEU A 492 13.60 17.80 -2.28
N ARG A 493 13.64 18.49 -3.42
CA ARG A 493 14.35 17.99 -4.58
C ARG A 493 15.85 17.86 -4.28
N PRO A 494 16.46 16.67 -4.47
CA PRO A 494 17.88 16.48 -4.18
C PRO A 494 18.81 17.26 -5.11
N THR A 495 18.60 17.15 -6.43
CA THR A 495 19.40 17.87 -7.44
C THR A 495 18.51 18.34 -8.59
N ALA A 496 19.01 19.26 -9.42
CA ALA A 496 18.28 19.78 -10.58
C ALA A 496 17.85 18.71 -11.61
N ARG A 497 18.42 17.50 -11.55
CA ARG A 497 18.06 16.37 -12.42
C ARG A 497 16.83 15.58 -11.92
N HIS A 498 16.45 15.73 -10.66
CA HIS A 498 15.33 15.01 -10.07
C HIS A 498 13.99 15.66 -10.41
N ARG A 499 12.89 15.00 -10.03
CA ARG A 499 11.51 15.50 -10.19
C ARG A 499 11.42 16.99 -9.78
N PRO A 500 10.82 17.85 -10.60
CA PRO A 500 10.57 19.23 -10.21
C PRO A 500 9.63 19.32 -9.01
N ILE A 501 9.83 20.35 -8.19
CA ILE A 501 8.93 20.66 -7.09
C ILE A 501 7.63 21.19 -7.70
N HIS A 502 6.52 20.49 -7.47
CA HIS A 502 5.21 20.93 -7.96
C HIS A 502 4.67 22.10 -7.13
N ARG A 503 4.72 21.97 -5.80
CA ARG A 503 4.32 23.03 -4.85
C ARG A 503 5.09 22.92 -3.54
N TYR A 504 5.22 24.05 -2.86
CA TYR A 504 5.50 24.07 -1.43
C TYR A 504 4.16 24.08 -0.70
N VAL A 505 3.89 23.04 0.06
CA VAL A 505 2.67 22.93 0.88
C VAL A 505 2.73 23.97 1.99
N ASP A 506 1.61 24.65 2.22
CA ASP A 506 1.50 25.65 3.27
C ASP A 506 1.54 24.96 4.65
N PRO A 507 2.20 25.51 5.67
CA PRO A 507 2.21 24.93 7.02
C PRO A 507 0.80 24.61 7.56
N THR A 508 -0.20 25.44 7.26
CA THR A 508 -1.59 25.20 7.69
C THR A 508 -2.19 23.93 7.11
N GLU A 509 -1.79 23.54 5.89
CA GLU A 509 -2.26 22.30 5.27
C GLU A 509 -1.61 21.06 5.91
N PHE A 510 -0.39 21.18 6.46
CA PHE A 510 0.20 20.13 7.29
C PHE A 510 -0.58 19.92 8.59
N ASP A 511 -1.03 21.01 9.23
CA ASP A 511 -1.90 20.92 10.42
C ASP A 511 -3.22 20.22 10.07
N GLU A 512 -3.85 20.56 8.94
CA GLU A 512 -5.05 19.87 8.45
C GLU A 512 -4.83 18.36 8.25
N TYR A 513 -3.69 17.96 7.67
CA TYR A 513 -3.38 16.55 7.49
C TYR A 513 -3.23 15.80 8.82
N ARG A 514 -2.58 16.42 9.82
CA ARG A 514 -2.48 15.86 11.17
C ARG A 514 -3.86 15.70 11.80
N GLU A 515 -4.64 16.77 11.85
CA GLU A 515 -5.98 16.78 12.44
C GLU A 515 -6.90 15.76 11.79
N PHE A 516 -6.87 15.66 10.46
CA PHE A 516 -7.64 14.65 9.74
C PHE A 516 -7.19 13.22 10.07
N GLY A 517 -5.88 12.97 10.06
CA GLY A 517 -5.34 11.64 10.34
C GLY A 517 -5.62 11.18 11.78
N GLU A 518 -5.41 12.05 12.76
CA GLU A 518 -5.77 11.80 14.16
C GLU A 518 -7.29 11.64 14.33
N GLY A 519 -8.09 12.42 13.58
CA GLY A 519 -9.55 12.28 13.53
C GLY A 519 -10.05 10.94 12.98
N LEU A 520 -9.25 10.25 12.14
CA LEU A 520 -9.50 8.87 11.71
C LEU A 520 -9.07 7.82 12.77
N GLY A 521 -8.48 8.27 13.87
CA GLY A 521 -7.95 7.43 14.94
C GLY A 521 -6.58 6.82 14.64
N ILE A 522 -5.76 7.47 13.80
CA ILE A 522 -4.34 7.15 13.71
C ILE A 522 -3.69 7.56 15.05
N PRO A 523 -3.02 6.64 15.77
CA PRO A 523 -2.42 6.94 17.07
C PRO A 523 -1.46 8.13 17.08
N HIS A 524 -0.66 8.31 16.02
CA HIS A 524 0.24 9.46 15.92
C HIS A 524 0.44 9.88 14.45
N VAL A 525 0.31 11.19 14.19
CA VAL A 525 0.61 11.80 12.89
C VAL A 525 1.60 12.94 13.07
N GLU A 526 2.81 12.74 12.58
CA GLU A 526 3.82 13.79 12.54
C GLU A 526 3.78 14.46 11.15
N SER A 527 3.43 15.73 11.10
CA SER A 527 3.11 16.42 9.84
C SER A 527 3.71 17.81 9.84
N GLY A 528 4.62 18.06 8.91
CA GLY A 528 5.25 19.37 8.80
C GLY A 528 6.27 19.48 7.67
N PRO A 529 6.66 20.72 7.29
CA PRO A 529 7.50 20.93 6.11
C PRO A 529 8.88 20.25 6.19
N LEU A 530 9.46 20.15 7.38
CA LEU A 530 10.78 19.53 7.58
C LEU A 530 10.70 18.09 8.07
N VAL A 531 9.50 17.54 8.29
CA VAL A 531 9.33 16.16 8.77
C VAL A 531 9.94 15.18 7.77
N ARG A 532 10.56 14.13 8.32
CA ARG A 532 11.12 12.98 7.61
C ARG A 532 10.65 11.71 8.29
N SER A 533 10.73 10.58 7.59
CA SER A 533 10.36 9.27 8.17
C SER A 533 11.09 8.96 9.46
N SER A 534 12.33 9.45 9.63
CA SER A 534 13.13 9.28 10.86
C SER A 534 13.23 10.54 11.74
N TYR A 535 12.54 11.64 11.40
CA TYR A 535 12.50 12.84 12.24
C TYR A 535 11.62 12.60 13.46
N HIS A 536 12.10 12.92 14.66
CA HIS A 536 11.40 12.70 15.95
C HIS A 536 10.79 11.29 16.10
N ALA A 537 11.44 10.27 15.49
CA ALA A 537 10.92 8.90 15.47
C ALA A 537 10.75 8.30 16.88
N LYS A 538 11.64 8.69 17.81
CA LYS A 538 11.52 8.36 19.22
C LYS A 538 10.25 8.98 19.83
N ASP A 539 10.05 10.28 19.64
CA ASP A 539 8.90 10.99 20.22
C ASP A 539 7.56 10.42 19.70
N SER A 540 7.50 10.06 18.41
CA SER A 540 6.34 9.35 17.84
C SER A 540 6.06 8.00 18.51
N THR A 541 7.12 7.27 18.89
CA THR A 541 7.02 5.97 19.55
C THR A 541 6.63 6.14 21.02
N ASP A 542 7.28 7.07 21.71
CA ASP A 542 7.03 7.39 23.12
C ASP A 542 5.61 7.91 23.34
N ALA A 543 5.08 8.73 22.42
CA ALA A 543 3.71 9.23 22.45
C ALA A 543 2.66 8.11 22.44
N ILE A 544 2.98 6.95 21.83
CA ILE A 544 2.09 5.79 21.81
C ILE A 544 2.33 4.88 23.01
N LYS A 545 3.60 4.66 23.40
CA LYS A 545 3.98 3.81 24.54
C LYS A 545 3.56 4.39 25.90
N GLN A 546 3.43 5.72 26.01
CA GLN A 546 2.93 6.40 27.19
C GLN A 546 1.49 6.88 26.95
N PRO A 547 0.44 6.13 27.37
CA PRO A 547 -0.90 6.70 27.36
C PRO A 547 -0.91 7.92 28.29
N ALA A 548 -1.42 9.04 27.79
CA ALA A 548 -1.56 10.29 28.54
C ALA A 548 -2.07 9.99 29.96
N MET A 549 -1.29 10.41 30.96
CA MET A 549 -1.79 10.59 32.33
C MET A 549 -2.90 11.64 32.29
N THR A 550 -4.09 11.22 31.89
CA THR A 550 -5.32 11.99 32.04
C THR A 550 -5.94 11.59 33.36
N GLU A 551 -6.32 12.62 34.10
CA GLU A 551 -6.71 12.65 35.51
C GLU A 551 -7.56 11.44 35.96
N GLU A 552 -7.14 10.84 37.08
CA GLU A 552 -7.97 9.94 37.87
C GLU A 552 -9.34 10.57 38.16
N GLY A 553 -10.43 9.89 37.79
CA GLY A 553 -11.73 10.14 38.43
C GLY A 553 -12.95 10.33 37.54
N ALA A 554 -13.12 9.57 36.44
CA ALA A 554 -14.44 9.40 35.84
C ALA A 554 -14.70 7.91 35.54
N THR A 555 -15.56 7.31 36.36
CA THR A 555 -16.07 5.96 36.15
C THR A 555 -16.87 5.91 34.85
N PRO A 556 -16.67 4.93 33.96
CA PRO A 556 -17.54 4.76 32.79
C PRO A 556 -18.97 4.46 33.27
N PRO A 557 -20.02 5.03 32.65
CA PRO A 557 -21.38 4.63 32.97
C PRO A 557 -21.56 3.15 32.58
N GLU A 558 -22.04 2.35 33.52
CA GLU A 558 -22.44 0.96 33.26
C GLU A 558 -23.44 0.89 32.11
N PRO A 559 -23.32 -0.09 31.20
CA PRO A 559 -24.32 -0.31 30.17
C PRO A 559 -25.63 -0.72 30.86
N ALA A 560 -26.69 0.07 30.65
CA ALA A 560 -28.04 -0.23 31.12
C ALA A 560 -28.50 -1.58 30.54
N GLY A 561 -28.31 -2.65 31.31
CA GLY A 561 -28.84 -3.97 31.03
C GLY A 561 -30.36 -3.96 31.17
N ILE A 562 -31.07 -4.01 30.05
CA ILE A 562 -32.51 -4.30 30.04
C ILE A 562 -32.68 -5.76 30.45
N THR A 563 -33.00 -5.97 31.73
CA THR A 563 -33.42 -7.26 32.26
C THR A 563 -34.92 -7.40 32.01
N VAL A 564 -35.30 -8.20 31.02
CA VAL A 564 -36.70 -8.62 30.84
C VAL A 564 -36.96 -9.79 31.78
N SER A 565 -37.69 -9.53 32.87
CA SER A 565 -38.19 -10.59 33.76
C SER A 565 -39.44 -11.22 33.13
N ILE A 566 -39.35 -12.51 32.82
CA ILE A 566 -40.51 -13.29 32.39
C ILE A 566 -41.23 -13.75 33.66
N GLY A 567 -42.18 -12.93 34.12
CA GLY A 567 -43.06 -13.25 35.23
C GLY A 567 -44.06 -14.33 34.86
N SER A 568 -43.82 -15.55 35.35
CA SER A 568 -44.84 -16.61 35.43
C SER A 568 -46.04 -16.12 36.24
N THR A 569 -47.22 -16.07 35.63
CA THR A 569 -48.49 -16.16 36.35
C THR A 569 -49.42 -17.15 35.65
N ARG A 570 -49.58 -18.30 36.30
CA ARG A 570 -50.77 -19.15 36.16
C ARG A 570 -51.96 -18.40 36.75
N ARG A 571 -53.05 -18.29 36.00
CA ARG A 571 -54.38 -18.78 36.37
C ARG A 571 -55.15 -19.11 35.11
#